data_AF-A0A952TIF9-F1
#
_entry.id   AF-A0A952TIF9-F1
#
_cell.length_a   1.000
_cell.length_b   1.000
_cell.length_c   1.000
_cell.angle_alpha   90.00
_cell.angle_beta   90.00
_cell.angle_gamma   90.00
#
_symmetry.space_group_name_H-M   'P 1'
#
loop_
_entity.id
_entity.type
_entity.pdbx_description
1 polymer ?
#
loop_
_entity_poly.entity_id
_entity_poly.type
_entity_poly.pdbx_seq_one_letter_code
_entity_poly.pdbx_strand_id
1 'polypeptide(L)'
;MFAAFFESVKYVGHLVPLSFLRVFLGYTYLQAALLKFNADYLTRPRLAGEIAEILPTLQAPLWYKNVIETIFIPHWQTFAFIVVALEFAIAISYLLGYVVRPIAILAALMALNQLVLAGPGHDDLPRLLMATHLLLAWIGAGRCLGFDYYFFKRRRGIWW
;
A
#
# COMPACT_ATOMS: atom_id res chain seq x y z
N MET A 1 -8.41 26.50 -6.29
CA MET A 1 -7.98 25.22 -5.69
C MET A 1 -8.54 25.05 -4.28
N PHE A 2 -8.25 25.96 -3.35
CA PHE A 2 -8.82 25.94 -1.98
C PHE A 2 -10.36 26.03 -1.92
N ALA A 3 -11.00 26.82 -2.79
CA ALA A 3 -12.47 26.89 -2.84
C ALA A 3 -13.13 25.53 -3.15
N ALA A 4 -12.57 24.74 -4.08
CA ALA A 4 -13.07 23.40 -4.40
C ALA A 4 -12.82 22.39 -3.27
N PHE A 5 -11.75 22.58 -2.50
CA PHE A 5 -11.44 21.76 -1.32
C PHE A 5 -12.50 21.95 -0.23
N PHE A 6 -12.82 23.20 0.13
CA PHE A 6 -13.89 23.49 1.10
C PHE A 6 -15.29 23.14 0.58
N GLU A 7 -15.52 23.26 -0.73
CA GLU A 7 -16.77 22.82 -1.36
C GLU A 7 -16.97 21.31 -1.20
N SER A 8 -15.91 20.50 -1.30
CA SER A 8 -15.98 19.06 -1.05
C SER A 8 -16.41 18.71 0.38
N VAL A 9 -16.04 19.51 1.39
CA VAL A 9 -16.47 19.32 2.79
C VAL A 9 -17.99 19.42 2.91
N LYS A 10 -18.62 20.33 2.16
CA LYS A 10 -20.07 20.58 2.22
C LYS A 10 -20.89 19.44 1.61
N TYR A 11 -20.41 18.84 0.52
CA TYR A 11 -21.14 17.77 -0.18
C TYR A 11 -20.77 16.36 0.29
N VAL A 12 -19.58 16.21 0.88
CA VAL A 12 -18.97 14.92 1.21
C VAL A 12 -18.63 14.83 2.71
N GLY A 13 -19.27 15.67 3.53
CA GLY A 13 -19.00 15.80 4.97
C GLY A 13 -19.04 14.49 5.76
N HIS A 14 -19.88 13.53 5.35
CA HIS A 14 -19.95 12.21 5.97
C HIS A 14 -18.74 11.30 5.67
N LEU A 15 -17.95 11.58 4.63
CA LEU A 15 -16.74 10.83 4.26
C LEU A 15 -15.45 11.51 4.76
N VAL A 16 -15.56 12.57 5.56
CA VAL A 16 -14.41 13.21 6.21
C VAL A 16 -13.59 12.21 7.06
N PRO A 17 -14.19 11.30 7.86
CA PRO A 17 -13.42 10.29 8.58
C PRO A 17 -12.58 9.39 7.67
N LEU A 18 -13.07 9.10 6.45
CA LEU A 18 -12.33 8.30 5.46
C LEU A 18 -11.10 9.05 4.94
N SER A 19 -11.19 10.37 4.79
CA SER A 19 -10.04 11.19 4.39
C SER A 19 -8.97 11.24 5.48
N PHE A 20 -9.36 11.28 6.76
CA PHE A 20 -8.43 11.17 7.88
C PHE A 20 -7.78 9.79 7.93
N LEU A 21 -8.55 8.72 7.74
CA LEU A 21 -8.02 7.36 7.66
C LEU A 21 -7.00 7.23 6.52
N ARG A 22 -7.29 7.80 5.35
CA ARG A 22 -6.36 7.83 4.20
C ARG A 22 -5.05 8.51 4.58
N VAL A 23 -5.10 9.71 5.15
CA VAL A 23 -3.91 10.48 5.54
C VAL A 23 -3.12 9.77 6.64
N PHE A 24 -3.81 9.18 7.62
CA PHE A 24 -3.20 8.38 8.67
C PHE A 24 -2.44 7.18 8.08
N LEU A 25 -3.07 6.41 7.19
CA LEU A 25 -2.41 5.30 6.51
C LEU A 25 -1.24 5.79 5.64
N GLY A 26 -1.40 6.92 4.95
CA GLY A 26 -0.30 7.53 4.19
C GLY A 26 0.91 7.85 5.06
N TYR A 27 0.69 8.40 6.26
CA TYR A 27 1.74 8.65 7.23
C TYR A 27 2.38 7.36 7.75
N THR A 28 1.59 6.33 8.05
CA THR A 28 2.15 5.04 8.52
C THR A 28 3.01 4.37 7.46
N TYR A 29 2.61 4.42 6.19
CA TYR A 29 3.43 3.91 5.07
C TYR A 29 4.68 4.75 4.87
N LEU A 30 4.61 6.08 5.03
CA LEU A 30 5.79 6.94 4.95
C LEU A 30 6.81 6.58 6.04
N GLN A 31 6.34 6.39 7.27
CA GLN A 31 7.19 5.99 8.38
C GLN A 31 7.82 4.61 8.14
N ALA A 32 7.05 3.63 7.66
CA ALA A 32 7.56 2.31 7.31
C ALA A 32 8.62 2.38 6.20
N ALA A 33 8.35 3.14 5.14
CA ALA A 33 9.27 3.33 4.03
C ALA A 33 10.57 4.02 4.46
N LEU A 34 10.48 5.07 5.28
CA LEU A 34 11.64 5.77 5.84
C LEU A 34 12.46 4.88 6.77
N LEU A 35 11.81 4.06 7.60
CA LEU A 35 12.51 3.10 8.45
C LEU A 35 13.25 2.08 7.61
N LYS A 36 12.64 1.53 6.55
CA LYS A 36 13.31 0.58 5.64
C LYS A 36 14.41 1.23 4.81
N PHE A 37 14.22 2.47 4.39
CA PHE A 37 15.20 3.21 3.60
C PHE A 37 16.44 3.60 4.42
N ASN A 38 16.24 4.06 5.66
CA ASN A 38 17.33 4.42 6.57
C ASN A 38 17.97 3.21 7.27
N ALA A 39 17.25 2.09 7.35
CA ALA A 39 17.82 0.83 7.80
C ALA A 39 18.63 0.17 6.69
N ASP A 40 19.44 -0.81 7.07
CA ASP A 40 20.21 -1.68 6.17
C ASP A 40 19.33 -2.63 5.31
N TYR A 41 18.06 -2.31 5.07
CA TYR A 41 17.12 -3.15 4.32
C TYR A 41 17.48 -3.25 2.83
N LEU A 42 18.09 -2.21 2.28
CA LEU A 42 18.54 -2.17 0.88
C LEU A 42 19.96 -2.72 0.68
N THR A 43 20.76 -2.79 1.75
CA THR A 43 22.19 -3.17 1.70
C THR A 43 22.45 -4.58 2.23
N ARG A 44 21.62 -5.08 3.16
CA ARG A 44 21.72 -6.43 3.70
C ARG A 44 20.56 -7.30 3.24
N PRO A 45 20.77 -8.63 3.04
CA PRO A 45 19.75 -9.57 2.59
C PRO A 45 18.71 -9.92 3.67
N ARG A 46 18.20 -8.93 4.40
CA ARG A 46 17.17 -9.14 5.45
C ARG A 46 15.90 -9.76 4.86
N LEU A 47 15.46 -9.24 3.72
CA LEU A 47 14.29 -9.73 3.00
C LEU A 47 14.47 -11.21 2.60
N ALA A 48 15.65 -11.57 2.08
CA ALA A 48 15.96 -12.96 1.76
C ALA A 48 16.01 -13.86 3.01
N GLY A 49 16.54 -13.35 4.12
CA GLY A 49 16.58 -14.06 5.41
C GLY A 49 15.18 -14.35 5.96
N GLU A 50 14.32 -13.32 6.02
CA GLU A 50 12.92 -13.47 6.45
C GLU A 50 12.18 -14.50 5.60
N ILE A 51 12.33 -14.42 4.28
CA ILE A 51 11.68 -15.36 3.36
C ILE A 51 12.23 -16.78 3.51
N ALA A 52 13.53 -16.94 3.71
CA ALA A 52 14.14 -18.26 3.91
C ALA A 52 13.65 -18.93 5.21
N GLU A 53 13.42 -18.15 6.27
CA GLU A 53 12.84 -18.63 7.53
C GLU A 53 11.36 -19.01 7.39
N ILE A 54 10.60 -18.29 6.56
CA ILE A 54 9.17 -18.52 6.32
C ILE A 54 8.92 -19.65 5.31
N LEU A 55 9.83 -19.88 4.37
CA LEU A 55 9.70 -20.87 3.31
C LEU A 55 9.26 -22.29 3.76
N PRO A 56 9.83 -22.86 4.85
CA PRO A 56 9.42 -24.18 5.33
C PRO A 56 8.00 -24.19 5.92
N THR A 57 7.55 -23.09 6.55
CA THR A 57 6.23 -22.98 7.17
C THR A 57 5.14 -22.55 6.19
N LEU A 58 5.52 -22.02 5.03
CA LEU A 58 4.63 -21.54 4.00
C LEU A 58 3.78 -22.70 3.42
N GLN A 59 2.47 -22.62 3.57
CA GLN A 59 1.50 -23.58 2.98
C GLN A 59 1.19 -23.25 1.51
N ALA A 60 2.23 -22.94 0.72
CA ALA A 60 2.11 -22.61 -0.70
C ALA A 60 2.45 -23.81 -1.60
N PRO A 61 1.92 -23.84 -2.84
CA PRO A 61 2.28 -24.84 -3.83
C PRO A 61 3.79 -24.91 -4.09
N LEU A 62 4.31 -26.10 -4.39
CA LEU A 62 5.75 -26.32 -4.59
C LEU A 62 6.34 -25.46 -5.71
N TRP A 63 5.59 -25.22 -6.79
CA TRP A 63 6.03 -24.36 -7.89
C TRP A 63 6.29 -22.91 -7.43
N TYR A 64 5.51 -22.41 -6.47
CA TYR A 64 5.67 -21.07 -5.92
C TYR A 64 6.90 -20.98 -5.03
N LYS A 65 7.14 -22.01 -4.21
CA LYS A 65 8.38 -22.13 -3.42
C LYS A 65 9.62 -22.14 -4.29
N ASN A 66 9.61 -22.90 -5.38
CA ASN A 66 10.74 -22.97 -6.32
C ASN A 66 11.01 -21.60 -6.98
N VAL A 67 9.97 -20.84 -7.33
CA VAL A 67 10.13 -19.48 -7.87
C VAL A 67 10.77 -18.56 -6.83
N ILE A 68 10.36 -18.65 -5.57
CA ILE A 68 10.96 -17.85 -4.49
C ILE A 68 12.46 -18.19 -4.35
N GLU A 69 12.81 -19.48 -4.29
CA GLU A 69 14.20 -19.91 -4.12
C GLU A 69 15.11 -19.54 -5.30
N THR A 70 14.61 -19.69 -6.53
CA THR A 70 15.43 -19.54 -7.75
C THR A 70 15.49 -18.12 -8.29
N ILE A 71 14.46 -17.31 -8.07
CA ILE A 71 14.36 -15.96 -8.63
C ILE A 71 14.38 -14.91 -7.52
N PHE A 72 13.60 -15.12 -6.47
CA PHE A 72 13.36 -14.08 -5.47
C PHE A 72 14.52 -13.92 -4.48
N ILE A 73 15.06 -15.02 -3.96
CA ILE A 73 16.21 -15.02 -3.03
C ILE A 73 17.48 -14.47 -3.71
N PRO A 74 17.85 -14.88 -4.94
CA PRO A 74 19.07 -14.38 -5.58
C PRO A 74 18.99 -12.90 -5.98
N HIS A 75 17.79 -12.41 -6.33
CA HIS A 75 17.55 -11.03 -6.75
C HIS A 75 16.89 -10.17 -5.66
N TRP A 76 17.08 -10.52 -4.39
CA TRP A 76 16.42 -9.90 -3.23
C TRP A 76 16.57 -8.38 -3.19
N GLN A 77 17.72 -7.84 -3.63
CA GLN A 77 18.00 -6.41 -3.59
C GLN A 77 17.06 -5.61 -4.51
N THR A 78 16.77 -6.15 -5.70
CA THR A 78 15.83 -5.54 -6.64
C THR A 78 14.42 -5.54 -6.08
N PHE A 79 14.00 -6.66 -5.47
CA PHE A 79 12.69 -6.76 -4.83
C PHE A 79 12.57 -5.84 -3.61
N ALA A 80 13.60 -5.74 -2.78
CA ALA A 80 13.64 -4.81 -1.65
C ALA A 80 13.48 -3.35 -2.12
N PHE A 81 14.17 -2.97 -3.20
CA PHE A 81 14.03 -1.65 -3.79
C PHE A 81 12.61 -1.39 -4.31
N ILE A 82 12.02 -2.34 -5.02
CA ILE A 82 10.64 -2.23 -5.54
C ILE A 82 9.64 -2.08 -4.39
N VAL A 83 9.76 -2.90 -3.33
CA VAL A 83 8.87 -2.86 -2.17
C VAL A 83 8.93 -1.49 -1.50
N VAL A 84 10.13 -0.98 -1.21
CA VAL A 84 10.31 0.34 -0.60
C VAL A 84 9.78 1.46 -1.51
N ALA A 85 10.04 1.38 -2.82
CA ALA A 85 9.53 2.35 -3.78
C ALA A 85 7.99 2.37 -3.85
N LEU A 86 7.35 1.19 -3.78
CA LEU A 86 5.90 1.08 -3.71
C LEU A 86 5.34 1.67 -2.41
N GLU A 87 5.97 1.43 -1.26
CA GLU A 87 5.55 2.03 0.01
C GLU A 87 5.62 3.56 -0.03
N PHE A 88 6.67 4.14 -0.62
CA PHE A 88 6.75 5.58 -0.85
C PHE A 88 5.66 6.08 -1.80
N ALA A 89 5.40 5.37 -2.89
CA ALA A 89 4.34 5.74 -3.83
C ALA A 89 2.96 5.75 -3.15
N ILE A 90 2.67 4.73 -2.34
CA ILE A 90 1.43 4.62 -1.55
C ILE A 90 1.33 5.78 -0.54
N ALA A 91 2.40 6.04 0.21
CA ALA A 91 2.46 7.10 1.19
C ALA A 91 2.16 8.47 0.57
N ILE A 92 2.87 8.83 -0.49
CA ILE A 92 2.74 10.13 -1.16
C ILE A 92 1.34 10.28 -1.77
N SER A 93 0.84 9.23 -2.43
CA SER A 93 -0.51 9.24 -3.02
C SER A 93 -1.61 9.42 -1.97
N TYR A 94 -1.51 8.75 -0.81
CA TYR A 94 -2.50 8.84 0.25
C TYR A 94 -2.45 10.19 1.00
N LEU A 95 -1.25 10.74 1.21
CA LEU A 95 -1.07 12.06 1.83
C LEU A 95 -1.62 13.17 0.92
N LEU A 96 -1.26 13.15 -0.36
CA LEU A 96 -1.74 14.14 -1.33
C LEU A 96 -3.19 13.88 -1.76
N GLY A 97 -3.67 12.64 -1.66
CA GLY A 97 -4.94 12.24 -2.24
C GLY A 97 -4.94 12.31 -3.77
N TYR A 98 -3.84 11.91 -4.40
CA TYR A 98 -3.66 11.87 -5.86
C TYR A 98 -3.50 10.43 -6.34
N VAL A 99 -4.30 9.99 -7.31
CA VAL A 99 -4.27 8.65 -7.91
C VAL A 99 -4.57 7.56 -6.86
N VAL A 100 -5.46 7.87 -5.90
CA VAL A 100 -5.70 7.02 -4.72
C VAL A 100 -6.30 5.66 -5.08
N ARG A 101 -7.15 5.58 -6.11
CA ARG A 101 -7.83 4.32 -6.48
C ARG A 101 -6.86 3.21 -6.94
N PRO A 102 -6.03 3.43 -7.99
CA PRO A 102 -5.08 2.39 -8.42
C PRO A 102 -3.99 2.15 -7.38
N ILE A 103 -3.55 3.17 -6.64
CA ILE A 103 -2.59 3.02 -5.55
C ILE A 103 -3.18 2.13 -4.44
N ALA A 104 -4.45 2.31 -4.09
CA ALA A 104 -5.10 1.51 -3.07
C ALA A 104 -5.24 0.04 -3.48
N ILE A 105 -5.40 -0.25 -4.78
CA ILE A 105 -5.35 -1.63 -5.30
C ILE A 105 -3.93 -2.21 -5.14
N LEU A 106 -2.89 -1.47 -5.51
CA LEU A 106 -1.50 -1.90 -5.32
C LEU A 106 -1.19 -2.17 -3.84
N ALA A 107 -1.65 -1.27 -2.96
CA ALA A 107 -1.47 -1.41 -1.53
C ALA A 107 -2.24 -2.63 -0.98
N ALA A 108 -3.45 -2.92 -1.49
CA ALA A 108 -4.18 -4.14 -1.15
C ALA A 108 -3.45 -5.41 -1.61
N LEU A 109 -2.83 -5.40 -2.79
CA LEU A 109 -1.99 -6.50 -3.27
C LEU A 109 -0.74 -6.69 -2.41
N MET A 110 -0.11 -5.61 -1.94
CA MET A 110 0.99 -5.70 -0.97
C MET A 110 0.54 -6.32 0.35
N ALA A 111 -0.61 -5.90 0.88
CA ALA A 111 -1.17 -6.47 2.11
C ALA A 111 -1.54 -7.96 1.93
N LEU A 112 -2.02 -8.35 0.75
CA LEU A 112 -2.26 -9.76 0.40
C LEU A 112 -0.94 -10.56 0.38
N ASN A 113 0.11 -10.01 -0.23
CA ASN A 113 1.42 -10.66 -0.25
C ASN A 113 1.97 -10.83 1.17
N GLN A 114 1.85 -9.80 2.01
CA GLN A 114 2.23 -9.87 3.42
C GLN A 114 1.41 -10.90 4.20
N LEU A 115 0.11 -11.02 3.93
CA LEU A 115 -0.74 -12.05 4.52
C LEU A 115 -0.28 -13.47 4.15
N VAL A 116 0.12 -13.68 2.89
CA VAL A 116 0.68 -14.98 2.46
C VAL A 116 2.00 -15.28 3.15
N LEU A 117 2.85 -14.26 3.33
CA LEU A 117 4.16 -14.40 3.96
C LEU A 117 4.12 -14.46 5.49
N ALA A 118 3.10 -13.92 6.17
CA ALA A 118 3.04 -13.87 7.63
C ALA A 118 2.96 -15.26 8.30
N GLY A 119 2.54 -16.30 7.56
CA GLY A 119 2.40 -17.66 8.08
C GLY A 119 1.26 -17.79 9.12
N PRO A 120 0.91 -19.01 9.54
CA PRO A 120 -0.22 -19.23 10.44
C PRO A 120 0.01 -18.59 11.82
N GLY A 121 -0.83 -17.59 12.16
CA GLY A 121 -0.89 -16.99 13.50
C GLY A 121 -0.60 -15.49 13.60
N HIS A 122 -0.19 -14.82 12.51
CA HIS A 122 0.12 -13.37 12.49
C HIS A 122 -0.68 -12.63 11.40
N ASP A 123 -1.93 -13.01 11.18
CA ASP A 123 -2.71 -12.65 9.99
C ASP A 123 -3.62 -11.43 10.13
N ASP A 124 -3.87 -10.97 11.36
CA ASP A 124 -4.97 -10.03 11.63
C ASP A 124 -4.70 -8.62 11.09
N LEU A 125 -3.47 -8.12 11.24
CA LEU A 125 -3.08 -6.79 10.76
C LEU A 125 -3.02 -6.73 9.23
N PRO A 126 -2.36 -7.65 8.50
CA PRO A 126 -2.39 -7.67 7.04
C PRO A 126 -3.81 -7.81 6.48
N ARG A 127 -4.67 -8.60 7.13
CA ARG A 127 -6.08 -8.78 6.74
C ARG A 127 -6.87 -7.48 6.88
N LEU A 128 -6.67 -6.74 7.97
CA LEU A 128 -7.30 -5.44 8.19
C LEU A 128 -6.77 -4.39 7.20
N LEU A 129 -5.46 -4.36 6.94
CA LEU A 129 -4.87 -3.46 5.93
C LEU A 129 -5.44 -3.76 4.53
N MET A 130 -5.51 -5.02 4.14
CA MET A 130 -6.11 -5.41 2.86
C MET A 130 -7.57 -4.93 2.74
N ALA A 131 -8.40 -5.19 3.75
CA ALA A 131 -9.80 -4.77 3.75
C ALA A 131 -9.95 -3.24 3.68
N THR A 132 -9.17 -2.50 4.48
CA THR A 132 -9.22 -1.02 4.47
C THR A 132 -8.80 -0.46 3.11
N HIS A 133 -7.80 -1.04 2.45
CA HIS A 133 -7.30 -0.55 1.17
C HIS A 133 -8.30 -0.84 0.04
N LEU A 134 -8.97 -2.00 0.07
CA LEU A 134 -10.09 -2.30 -0.83
C LEU A 134 -11.26 -1.32 -0.64
N LEU A 135 -11.58 -0.96 0.61
CA LEU A 135 -12.62 0.05 0.89
C LEU A 135 -12.23 1.43 0.34
N LEU A 136 -10.98 1.85 0.53
CA LEU A 136 -10.47 3.12 -0.02
C LEU A 136 -10.51 3.14 -1.56
N ALA A 137 -10.18 2.02 -2.21
CA ALA A 137 -10.25 1.87 -3.66
C ALA A 137 -11.71 1.93 -4.17
N TRP A 138 -12.62 1.23 -3.48
CA TRP A 138 -14.03 1.13 -3.85
C TRP A 138 -14.74 2.48 -3.74
N ILE A 139 -14.67 3.10 -2.57
CA ILE A 139 -15.31 4.40 -2.29
C ILE A 139 -14.63 5.53 -3.07
N GLY A 140 -13.34 5.38 -3.39
CA GLY A 140 -12.56 6.43 -4.05
C GLY A 140 -12.23 7.56 -3.10
N ALA A 141 -11.53 7.24 -2.01
CA ALA A 141 -11.19 8.19 -0.95
C ALA A 141 -10.36 9.40 -1.41
N GLY A 142 -9.76 9.36 -2.60
CA GLY A 142 -9.12 10.53 -3.22
C GLY A 142 -10.09 11.67 -3.55
N ARG A 143 -11.36 11.36 -3.83
CA ARG A 143 -12.40 12.34 -4.15
C ARG A 143 -12.86 13.15 -2.93
N CYS A 144 -12.50 12.69 -1.72
CA CYS A 144 -12.83 13.35 -0.46
C CYS A 144 -11.57 14.07 0.04
N LEU A 145 -11.53 15.40 0.00
CA LEU A 145 -10.40 16.21 0.49
C LEU A 145 -9.03 15.78 -0.06
N GLY A 146 -8.99 15.33 -1.32
CA GLY A 146 -7.78 14.97 -2.05
C GLY A 146 -7.67 15.73 -3.36
N PHE A 147 -6.46 15.75 -3.94
CA PHE A 147 -6.22 16.35 -5.25
C PHE A 147 -7.03 15.67 -6.37
N ASP A 148 -7.40 14.40 -6.21
CA ASP A 148 -8.27 13.68 -7.15
C ASP A 148 -9.62 14.38 -7.36
N TYR A 149 -10.16 15.08 -6.35
CA TYR A 149 -11.40 15.86 -6.52
C TYR A 149 -11.27 16.96 -7.60
N TYR A 150 -10.10 17.60 -7.69
CA TYR A 150 -9.85 18.65 -8.67
C TYR A 150 -9.82 18.10 -10.10
N PHE A 151 -9.15 16.96 -10.30
CA PHE A 151 -9.07 16.31 -11.61
C PHE A 151 -10.38 15.62 -12.00
N PHE A 152 -11.09 15.00 -11.05
CA PHE A 152 -12.40 14.40 -11.27
C PHE A 152 -13.44 15.42 -11.77
N LYS A 153 -13.42 16.65 -11.23
CA LYS A 153 -14.32 17.73 -11.70
C LYS A 153 -14.03 18.15 -13.15
N ARG A 154 -12.79 17.96 -13.64
CA ARG A 154 -12.34 18.39 -14.99
C ARG A 154 -12.30 17.27 -16.02
N ARG A 155 -12.03 16.02 -15.63
CA ARG A 155 -12.10 14.81 -16.48
C ARG A 155 -12.64 13.63 -15.67
N ARG A 156 -13.82 13.13 -16.05
CA ARG A 156 -14.47 11.95 -15.44
C ARG A 156 -13.90 10.64 -15.98
N GLY A 157 -12.61 10.39 -15.74
CA GLY A 157 -11.99 9.10 -16.04
C GLY A 157 -12.26 8.04 -14.95
N ILE A 158 -12.12 6.77 -15.31
CA ILE A 158 -12.30 5.61 -14.39
C ILE A 158 -11.28 5.63 -13.25
N TRP A 159 -10.12 6.25 -13.50
CA TRP A 159 -8.95 6.31 -12.62
C TRP A 159 -9.03 7.34 -11.48
N TRP A 160 -9.97 8.29 -11.55
CA TRP A 160 -10.11 9.44 -10.63
C TRP A 160 -11.45 9.37 -9.90
#